data_AF-A0A1I0Q9B3-F1
#
_entry.id   AF-A0A1I0Q9B3-F1
#
_cell.length_a   1.000
_cell.length_b   1.000
_cell.length_c   1.000
_cell.angle_alpha   90.00
_cell.angle_beta   90.00
_cell.angle_gamma   90.00
#
_symmetry.space_group_name_H-M   'P 1'
#
loop_
_entity.id
_entity.type
_entity.pdbx_description
1 polymer ?
#
loop_
_entity_poly.entity_id
_entity_poly.type
_entity_poly.pdbx_seq_one_letter_code
_entity_poly.pdbx_strand_id
1 'polypeptide(L)'
;MSKKLLALDKTADYATLREWCMTIYNFLINLHPEMTDMLKEIERVITEELDSKLDIKRMRILYKEMNWMIREEYLPDSLMDKLNQILTEKFKYSLVDVAAAEKDEIQKILKRGRIRNDREYELVKNKEDEVYDDDSQFDYAESLRSLLGDYEMNR
;
A
#
# COMPACT_ATOMS: atom_id res chain seq x y z
N MET A 1 11.81 2.68 22.43
CA MET A 1 12.74 2.09 21.45
C MET A 1 12.09 2.17 20.08
N SER A 2 12.44 3.19 19.28
CA SER A 2 11.98 3.30 17.88
C SER A 2 12.71 2.23 17.07
N LYS A 3 12.11 1.04 16.94
CA LYS A 3 12.45 0.13 15.84
C LYS A 3 12.19 0.95 14.59
N LYS A 4 13.24 1.26 13.82
CA LYS A 4 13.07 1.72 12.44
C LYS A 4 12.06 0.77 11.80
N LEU A 5 10.85 1.25 11.52
CA LEU A 5 9.89 0.54 10.68
C LEU A 5 10.57 0.44 9.32
N LEU A 6 11.28 -0.67 9.12
CA LEU A 6 11.67 -1.09 7.80
C LEU A 6 10.35 -1.45 7.14
N ALA A 7 9.90 -0.60 6.22
CA ALA A 7 8.71 -0.84 5.44
C ALA A 7 8.82 -2.27 4.87
N LEU A 8 7.82 -3.11 5.16
CA LEU A 8 7.85 -4.53 4.83
C LEU A 8 8.18 -4.74 3.34
N ASP A 9 7.70 -3.85 2.47
CA ASP A 9 8.02 -3.84 1.04
C ASP A 9 9.53 -3.71 0.71
N LYS A 10 10.35 -3.09 1.56
CA LYS A 10 11.79 -2.92 1.35
C LYS A 10 12.60 -4.14 1.79
N THR A 11 12.16 -4.87 2.81
CA THR A 11 12.95 -5.94 3.44
C THR A 11 12.41 -7.33 3.25
N ALA A 12 11.12 -7.47 2.95
CA ALA A 12 10.51 -8.76 2.70
C ALA A 12 10.99 -9.38 1.39
N ASP A 13 11.06 -10.70 1.39
CA ASP A 13 11.22 -11.49 0.17
C ASP A 13 9.89 -11.64 -0.58
N TYR A 14 9.96 -12.27 -1.75
CA TYR A 14 8.78 -12.51 -2.59
C TYR A 14 7.71 -13.31 -1.85
N ALA A 15 8.11 -14.38 -1.15
CA ALA A 15 7.19 -15.28 -0.47
C ALA A 15 6.37 -14.56 0.60
N THR A 16 7.04 -13.72 1.40
CA THR A 16 6.39 -12.92 2.45
C THR A 16 5.39 -11.93 1.86
N LEU A 17 5.76 -11.21 0.80
CA LEU A 17 4.85 -10.25 0.15
C LEU A 17 3.67 -10.95 -0.51
N ARG A 18 3.91 -12.07 -1.18
CA ARG A 18 2.85 -12.91 -1.77
C ARG A 18 1.89 -13.40 -0.69
N GLU A 19 2.42 -13.90 0.42
CA GLU A 19 1.60 -14.44 1.51
C GLU A 19 0.80 -13.35 2.23
N TRP A 20 1.38 -12.17 2.42
CA TRP A 20 0.64 -10.99 2.85
C TRP A 20 -0.53 -10.74 1.92
N CYS A 21 -0.27 -10.76 0.61
CA CYS A 21 -1.31 -10.46 -0.36
C CYS A 21 -2.45 -11.48 -0.33
N MET A 22 -2.09 -12.77 -0.31
CA MET A 22 -3.07 -13.85 -0.18
C MET A 22 -3.85 -13.80 1.14
N THR A 23 -3.25 -13.28 2.22
CA THR A 23 -3.92 -13.18 3.52
C THR A 23 -5.05 -12.15 3.49
N ILE A 24 -4.80 -10.99 2.88
CA ILE A 24 -5.83 -9.96 2.65
C ILE A 24 -6.90 -10.48 1.68
N TYR A 25 -6.48 -11.07 0.55
CA TYR A 25 -7.40 -11.66 -0.43
C TYR A 25 -8.38 -12.66 0.19
N ASN A 26 -7.85 -13.62 0.95
CA ASN A 26 -8.66 -14.63 1.63
C ASN A 26 -9.59 -14.01 2.68
N PHE A 27 -9.17 -12.91 3.32
CA PHE A 27 -10.03 -12.19 4.24
C PHE A 27 -11.24 -11.58 3.50
N LEU A 28 -11.01 -10.93 2.36
CA LEU A 28 -12.08 -10.33 1.55
C LEU A 28 -13.07 -11.36 0.99
N ILE A 29 -12.58 -12.49 0.45
CA ILE A 29 -13.47 -13.56 -0.06
C ILE A 29 -14.38 -14.10 1.04
N ASN A 30 -13.85 -14.25 2.26
CA ASN A 30 -14.66 -14.73 3.37
C ASN A 30 -15.72 -13.72 3.81
N LEU A 31 -15.50 -12.43 3.59
CA LEU A 31 -16.49 -11.37 3.85
C LEU A 31 -17.53 -11.25 2.74
N HIS A 32 -17.08 -11.39 1.49
CA HIS A 32 -17.88 -11.21 0.29
C HIS A 32 -17.75 -12.40 -0.67
N PRO A 33 -18.33 -13.56 -0.34
CA PRO A 33 -18.27 -14.74 -1.19
C PRO A 33 -18.85 -14.48 -2.60
N GLU A 34 -19.78 -13.55 -2.73
CA GLU A 34 -20.36 -13.11 -4.00
C GLU A 34 -19.34 -12.44 -4.94
N MET A 35 -18.24 -11.88 -4.40
CA MET A 35 -17.17 -11.26 -5.19
C MET A 35 -16.08 -12.25 -5.59
N THR A 36 -16.20 -13.53 -5.24
CA THR A 36 -15.17 -14.56 -5.49
C THR A 36 -14.74 -14.59 -6.96
N ASP A 37 -15.66 -14.49 -7.93
CA ASP A 37 -15.30 -14.54 -9.35
C ASP A 37 -14.54 -13.30 -9.84
N MET A 38 -14.81 -12.12 -9.26
CA MET A 38 -14.04 -10.90 -9.53
C MET A 38 -12.65 -10.98 -8.88
N LEU A 39 -12.59 -11.51 -7.66
CA LEU A 39 -11.39 -11.63 -6.86
C LEU A 39 -10.43 -12.70 -7.45
N LYS A 40 -10.92 -13.76 -8.09
CA LYS A 40 -10.10 -14.79 -8.76
C LYS A 40 -9.03 -14.24 -9.71
N GLU A 41 -9.27 -13.10 -10.34
CA GLU A 41 -8.26 -12.46 -11.21
C GLU A 41 -7.04 -11.99 -10.39
N ILE A 42 -7.27 -11.43 -9.20
CA ILE A 42 -6.21 -11.03 -8.27
C ILE A 42 -5.42 -12.26 -7.79
N GLU A 43 -6.11 -13.35 -7.47
CA GLU A 43 -5.45 -14.62 -7.14
C GLU A 43 -4.61 -15.15 -8.30
N ARG A 44 -5.12 -15.14 -9.54
CA ARG A 44 -4.35 -15.56 -10.72
C ARG A 44 -3.07 -14.75 -10.87
N VAL A 45 -3.14 -13.42 -10.73
CA VAL A 45 -1.95 -12.55 -10.77
C VAL A 45 -0.96 -12.92 -9.66
N ILE A 46 -1.42 -13.10 -8.42
CA ILE A 46 -0.57 -13.43 -7.27
C ILE A 46 0.06 -14.84 -7.38
N THR A 47 -0.62 -15.78 -8.03
CA THR A 47 -0.27 -17.21 -7.99
C THR A 47 0.38 -17.74 -9.26
N GLU A 48 0.00 -17.23 -10.43
CA GLU A 48 0.35 -17.81 -11.73
C GLU A 48 1.18 -16.87 -12.61
N GLU A 49 0.92 -15.56 -12.55
CA GLU A 49 1.54 -14.60 -13.48
C GLU A 49 2.87 -14.01 -12.99
N LEU A 50 3.11 -14.05 -11.68
CA LEU A 50 4.35 -13.53 -11.08
C LEU A 50 5.34 -14.68 -10.87
N ASP A 51 6.48 -14.63 -11.58
CA ASP A 51 7.57 -15.56 -11.33
C ASP A 51 8.30 -15.15 -10.05
N SER A 52 8.17 -16.00 -9.02
CA SER A 52 8.84 -15.85 -7.72
C SER A 52 10.35 -15.54 -7.77
N LYS A 53 11.03 -15.89 -8.87
CA LYS A 53 12.47 -15.65 -9.06
C LYS A 53 12.81 -14.34 -9.76
N LEU A 54 11.88 -13.71 -10.47
CA LEU A 54 12.17 -12.54 -11.33
C LEU A 54 11.32 -11.30 -11.00
N ASP A 55 10.17 -11.47 -10.34
CA ASP A 55 9.14 -10.43 -10.27
C ASP A 55 8.96 -9.77 -8.90
N ILE A 56 10.01 -9.73 -8.05
CA ILE A 56 9.94 -9.05 -6.74
C ILE A 56 9.53 -7.58 -6.85
N LYS A 57 9.89 -6.90 -7.95
CA LYS A 57 9.48 -5.50 -8.18
C LYS A 57 7.97 -5.40 -8.39
N ARG A 58 7.39 -6.29 -9.20
CA ARG A 58 5.94 -6.34 -9.45
C ARG A 58 5.18 -6.75 -8.20
N MET A 59 5.69 -7.73 -7.44
CA MET A 59 5.10 -8.13 -6.17
C MET A 59 5.05 -6.99 -5.15
N ARG A 60 6.07 -6.13 -5.12
CA ARG A 60 6.07 -4.91 -4.28
C ARG A 60 5.04 -3.88 -4.72
N ILE A 61 4.76 -3.78 -6.02
CA ILE A 61 3.71 -2.90 -6.54
C ILE A 61 2.35 -3.42 -6.08
N LEU A 62 2.06 -4.69 -6.36
CA LEU A 62 0.80 -5.34 -5.98
C LEU A 62 0.55 -5.31 -4.47
N TYR A 63 1.59 -5.53 -3.66
CA TYR A 63 1.51 -5.38 -2.21
C TYR A 63 1.00 -3.99 -1.78
N LYS A 64 1.47 -2.93 -2.44
CA LYS A 64 1.06 -1.55 -2.11
C LYS A 64 -0.34 -1.24 -2.63
N GLU A 65 -0.62 -1.61 -3.87
CA GLU A 65 -1.93 -1.40 -4.49
C GLU A 65 -3.02 -2.05 -3.64
N MET A 66 -2.78 -3.27 -3.16
CA MET A 66 -3.77 -3.96 -2.36
C MET A 66 -3.89 -3.41 -0.94
N ASN A 67 -2.80 -2.94 -0.32
CA ASN A 67 -2.89 -2.24 0.96
C ASN A 67 -3.64 -0.92 0.84
N TRP A 68 -3.43 -0.19 -0.27
CA TRP A 68 -4.18 1.03 -0.56
C TRP A 68 -5.65 0.71 -0.79
N MET A 69 -5.97 -0.24 -1.69
CA MET A 69 -7.34 -0.66 -2.00
C MET A 69 -8.13 -1.03 -0.74
N ILE A 70 -7.56 -1.82 0.17
CA ILE A 70 -8.24 -2.20 1.42
C ILE A 70 -8.51 -1.01 2.34
N ARG A 71 -7.64 -0.01 2.36
CA ARG A 71 -7.83 1.17 3.20
C ARG A 71 -8.87 2.13 2.63
N GLU A 72 -8.97 2.18 1.30
CA GLU A 72 -10.03 2.91 0.60
C GLU A 72 -11.37 2.16 0.66
N GLU A 73 -11.34 0.84 0.83
CA GLU A 73 -12.55 0.06 1.05
C GLU A 73 -13.17 0.46 2.39
N TYR A 74 -14.44 0.90 2.36
CA TYR A 74 -15.20 1.31 3.53
C TYR A 74 -15.61 0.11 4.42
N LEU A 75 -14.62 -0.65 4.89
CA LEU A 75 -14.81 -1.72 5.85
C LEU A 75 -15.13 -1.12 7.23
N PRO A 76 -16.13 -1.67 7.95
CA PRO A 76 -16.35 -1.33 9.35
C PRO A 76 -15.09 -1.49 10.20
N ASP A 77 -14.86 -0.59 11.16
CA ASP A 77 -13.69 -0.60 12.05
C ASP A 77 -13.40 -1.98 12.66
N SER A 78 -14.45 -2.68 13.12
CA SER A 78 -14.31 -4.03 13.69
C SER A 78 -13.71 -5.07 12.74
N LEU A 79 -13.95 -4.94 11.43
CA LEU A 79 -13.36 -5.81 10.40
C LEU A 79 -11.92 -5.38 10.10
N MET A 80 -11.65 -4.07 10.06
CA MET A 80 -10.29 -3.56 9.94
C MET A 80 -9.40 -3.98 11.10
N ASP A 81 -9.91 -3.93 12.34
CA ASP A 81 -9.21 -4.41 13.54
C ASP A 81 -8.91 -5.91 13.44
N LYS A 82 -9.88 -6.70 12.99
CA LYS A 82 -9.70 -8.14 12.78
C LYS A 82 -8.64 -8.44 11.72
N LEU A 83 -8.64 -7.72 10.60
CA LEU A 83 -7.61 -7.87 9.57
C LEU A 83 -6.22 -7.48 10.11
N ASN A 84 -6.13 -6.35 10.80
CA ASN A 84 -4.88 -5.90 11.44
C ASN A 84 -4.36 -6.93 12.45
N GLN A 85 -5.24 -7.56 13.23
CA GLN A 85 -4.87 -8.63 14.14
C GLN A 85 -4.27 -9.83 13.38
N ILE A 86 -4.95 -10.32 12.34
CA ILE A 86 -4.47 -11.45 11.51
C ILE A 86 -3.07 -11.15 10.93
N LEU A 87 -2.90 -9.95 10.37
CA LEU A 87 -1.63 -9.52 9.78
C LEU A 87 -0.53 -9.41 10.85
N THR A 88 -0.85 -8.85 12.03
CA THR A 88 0.10 -8.71 13.13
C THR A 88 0.53 -10.06 13.67
N GLU A 89 -0.39 -11.00 13.86
CA GLU A 89 -0.07 -12.34 14.37
C GLU A 89 0.89 -13.06 13.41
N LYS A 90 0.61 -12.98 12.11
CA LYS A 90 1.32 -13.70 11.05
C LYS A 90 2.65 -13.06 10.65
N PHE A 91 2.66 -11.74 10.46
CA PHE A 91 3.80 -11.01 9.88
C PHE A 91 4.51 -10.08 10.87
N LYS A 92 3.94 -9.87 12.06
CA LYS A 92 4.40 -8.86 13.05
C LYS A 92 4.24 -7.41 12.59
N TYR A 93 3.43 -7.18 11.55
CA TYR A 93 3.06 -5.88 11.02
C TYR A 93 1.57 -5.84 10.69
N SER A 94 0.96 -4.67 10.81
CA SER A 94 -0.43 -4.38 10.47
C SER A 94 -0.53 -3.38 9.30
N LEU A 95 -1.74 -3.14 8.78
CA LEU A 95 -1.97 -2.07 7.79
C LEU A 95 -1.71 -0.68 8.39
N VAL A 96 -1.93 -0.52 9.70
CA VAL A 96 -1.62 0.70 10.45
C VAL A 96 -0.12 0.96 10.45
N ASP A 97 0.70 -0.06 10.69
CA ASP A 97 2.16 0.05 10.65
C ASP A 97 2.66 0.44 9.25
N VAL A 98 2.04 -0.14 8.21
CA VAL A 98 2.36 0.17 6.81
C VAL A 98 2.02 1.62 6.49
N ALA A 99 0.82 2.07 6.84
CA ALA A 99 0.39 3.45 6.61
C ALA A 99 1.27 4.46 7.37
N ALA A 100 1.69 4.14 8.60
CA ALA A 100 2.63 4.96 9.35
C ALA A 100 4.00 5.06 8.65
N ALA A 101 4.52 3.95 8.14
CA ALA A 101 5.78 3.94 7.39
C ALA A 101 5.70 4.71 6.06
N GLU A 102 4.56 4.63 5.37
CA GLU A 102 4.26 5.40 4.16
C GLU A 102 4.22 6.91 4.45
N LYS A 103 3.51 7.30 5.52
CA LYS A 103 3.48 8.69 6.00
C LYS A 103 4.87 9.22 6.29
N ASP A 104 5.71 8.47 7.00
CA ASP A 104 7.09 8.85 7.29
C ASP A 104 7.93 9.05 6.03
N GLU A 105 7.70 8.24 5.00
CA GLU A 105 8.40 8.37 3.73
C GLU A 105 7.95 9.63 2.96
N ILE A 106 6.65 9.90 2.91
CA ILE A 106 6.08 11.09 2.27
C ILE A 106 6.60 12.36 2.95
N GLN A 107 6.68 12.38 4.27
CA GLN A 107 7.28 13.51 5.01
C GLN A 107 8.75 13.75 4.64
N LYS A 108 9.52 12.69 4.38
CA LYS A 108 10.91 12.85 3.88
C LYS A 108 10.93 13.39 2.46
N ILE A 109 10.00 12.99 1.60
CA ILE A 109 9.89 13.49 0.22
C ILE A 109 9.55 14.98 0.24
N LEU A 110 8.55 15.39 1.02
CA LEU A 110 8.14 16.78 1.21
C LEU A 110 9.29 17.64 1.75
N LYS A 111 9.95 17.19 2.82
CA LYS A 111 11.12 17.89 3.37
C LYS A 111 12.25 18.06 2.35
N ARG A 112 12.39 17.09 1.45
CA ARG A 112 13.39 17.11 0.38
C ARG A 112 12.98 17.98 -0.80
N GLY A 113 11.68 18.26 -0.97
CA GLY A 113 11.13 19.12 -2.03
C GLY A 113 11.24 18.55 -3.44
N ARG A 114 11.41 17.23 -3.61
CA ARG A 114 11.39 16.58 -4.94
C ARG A 114 11.17 15.08 -4.88
N ILE A 115 10.50 14.55 -5.91
CA ILE A 115 10.36 13.12 -6.21
C ILE A 115 11.57 12.66 -7.04
N ARG A 116 12.13 11.48 -6.75
CA ARG A 116 13.36 10.98 -7.39
C ARG A 116 13.12 9.86 -8.39
N ASN A 117 11.99 9.18 -8.31
CA ASN A 117 11.71 7.99 -9.10
C ASN A 117 10.21 7.68 -9.08
N ASP A 118 9.79 6.83 -10.02
CA ASP A 118 8.40 6.36 -10.18
C ASP A 118 7.81 5.80 -8.88
N ARG A 119 8.61 5.12 -8.05
CA ARG A 119 8.10 4.57 -6.79
C ARG A 119 7.68 5.66 -5.81
N GLU A 120 8.46 6.73 -5.72
CA GLU A 120 8.10 7.88 -4.89
C GLU A 120 6.95 8.67 -5.50
N TYR A 121 6.86 8.72 -6.84
CA TYR A 121 5.74 9.31 -7.56
C TYR A 121 4.42 8.61 -7.21
N GLU A 122 4.34 7.29 -7.38
CA GLU A 122 3.12 6.53 -7.03
C GLU A 122 2.74 6.67 -5.56
N LEU A 123 3.72 6.71 -4.65
CA LEU A 123 3.45 6.90 -3.22
C LEU A 123 2.85 8.28 -2.93
N VAL A 124 3.38 9.34 -3.55
CA VAL A 124 2.86 10.71 -3.39
C VAL A 124 1.48 10.84 -4.03
N LYS A 125 1.30 10.26 -5.22
CA LYS A 125 0.03 10.26 -5.95
C LYS A 125 -1.07 9.60 -5.15
N ASN A 126 -0.86 8.37 -4.69
CA ASN A 126 -1.85 7.66 -3.87
C ASN A 126 -2.19 8.42 -2.58
N LYS A 127 -1.24 9.17 -2.01
CA LYS A 127 -1.53 9.99 -0.83
C LYS A 127 -2.33 11.24 -1.18
N GLU A 128 -2.06 11.88 -2.31
CA GLU A 128 -2.84 13.01 -2.78
C GLU A 128 -4.28 12.58 -3.08
N ASP A 129 -4.46 11.44 -3.76
CA ASP A 129 -5.77 10.81 -3.99
C ASP A 129 -6.53 10.46 -2.69
N GLU A 130 -5.83 10.15 -1.60
CA GLU A 130 -6.46 9.87 -0.29
C GLU A 130 -6.97 11.16 0.39
N VAL A 131 -6.32 12.32 0.17
CA VAL A 131 -6.56 13.55 0.95
C VAL A 131 -7.13 14.70 0.12
N TYR A 132 -7.30 14.55 -1.20
CA TYR A 132 -7.68 15.68 -2.07
C TYR A 132 -9.06 16.27 -1.77
N ASP A 133 -9.99 15.45 -1.28
CA ASP A 133 -11.37 15.86 -0.92
C ASP A 133 -11.51 16.27 0.56
N ASP A 134 -10.43 16.21 1.35
CA ASP A 134 -10.42 16.65 2.75
C ASP A 134 -9.97 18.12 2.84
N ASP A 135 -10.94 19.03 2.91
CA ASP A 135 -10.70 20.48 3.07
C ASP A 135 -9.74 20.82 4.24
N SER A 136 -9.73 20.00 5.30
CA SER A 136 -8.83 20.23 6.45
C SER A 136 -7.36 19.95 6.14
N GLN A 137 -7.09 19.24 5.04
CA GLN A 137 -5.76 18.88 4.55
C GLN A 137 -5.37 19.61 3.26
N PHE A 138 -6.08 20.67 2.88
CA PHE A 138 -5.84 21.41 1.63
C PHE A 138 -4.36 21.77 1.38
N ASP A 139 -3.70 22.42 2.35
CA ASP A 139 -2.28 22.83 2.19
C ASP A 139 -1.34 21.62 2.01
N TYR A 140 -1.69 20.50 2.64
CA TYR A 140 -0.95 19.25 2.53
C TYR A 140 -1.17 18.62 1.15
N ALA A 141 -2.42 18.56 0.66
CA ALA A 141 -2.76 18.08 -0.67
C ALA A 141 -2.08 18.90 -1.77
N GLU A 142 -2.10 20.24 -1.67
CA GLU A 142 -1.44 21.14 -2.62
C GLU A 142 0.08 20.94 -2.63
N SER A 143 0.68 20.68 -1.48
CA SER A 143 2.12 20.38 -1.39
C SER A 143 2.48 19.07 -2.10
N LEU A 144 1.63 18.04 -2.02
CA LEU A 144 1.81 16.78 -2.74
C LEU A 144 1.61 16.98 -4.25
N ARG A 145 0.56 17.70 -4.65
CA ARG A 145 0.24 18.02 -6.05
C ARG A 145 1.36 18.79 -6.74
N SER A 146 1.95 19.76 -6.04
CA SER A 146 3.11 20.52 -6.52
C SER A 146 4.30 19.60 -6.83
N LEU A 147 4.62 18.66 -5.92
CA LEU A 147 5.69 17.67 -6.15
C LEU A 147 5.42 16.77 -7.36
N LEU A 148 4.16 16.36 -7.57
CA LEU A 148 3.76 15.53 -8.70
C LEU A 148 3.95 16.29 -10.02
N GLY A 149 3.45 17.53 -10.09
CA GLY A 149 3.60 18.39 -11.27
C GLY A 149 5.08 18.66 -11.61
N ASP A 150 5.89 18.97 -10.61
CA ASP A 150 7.33 19.18 -10.80
C ASP A 150 8.02 17.93 -11.36
N TYR A 151 7.63 16.74 -10.92
CA TYR A 151 8.21 15.49 -11.42
C TYR A 151 7.82 15.22 -12.88
N GLU A 152 6.55 15.42 -13.23
CA GLU A 152 6.04 15.20 -14.58
C GLU A 152 6.64 16.17 -15.59
N MET A 153 6.83 17.44 -15.22
CA MET A 153 7.44 18.44 -16.10
C MET A 153 8.93 18.19 -16.38
N ASN A 154 9.62 17.48 -15.49
CA ASN A 154 11.06 17.22 -15.58
C ASN A 154 11.39 15.78 -16.01
N ARG A 155 10.40 15.01 -16.49
CA ARG A 155 10.54 13.62 -16.91
C ARG A 155 11.00 13.46 -18.36
#